data_AF-A0A326U6C0-F1
#
_entry.id   AF-A0A326U6C0-F1
#
_cell.length_a   1.000
_cell.length_b   1.000
_cell.length_c   1.000
_cell.angle_alpha   90.00
_cell.angle_beta   90.00
_cell.angle_gamma   90.00
#
_symmetry.space_group_name_H-M   'P 1'
#
loop_
_entity.id
_entity.type
_entity.pdbx_description
1 polymer ?
#
loop_
_entity_poly.entity_id
_entity_poly.type
_entity_poly.pdbx_seq_one_letter_code
_entity_poly.pdbx_strand_id
1 'polypeptide(L)'
;MGNIPKTTLEIKHELAAQAIECGTLETFTRFLRLTPVFLMPLERARPLGNQYQREWAIHVTARPYPNGPVYYATFLAAQAFGGLGGERSWSLVFPDRLKGTEALPLAHQLQEELQTCLRQVLERAPLAGEVICPARYRLPDEWVWSVQSTAASLVYREGHWRLAALP
;
A
#
# COMPACT_ATOMS: atom_id res chain seq x y z
N MET A 1 -50.68 5.28 -14.93
CA MET A 1 -49.23 5.25 -15.20
C MET A 1 -48.58 6.29 -14.30
N GLY A 2 -47.97 5.85 -13.20
CA GLY A 2 -47.38 6.75 -12.21
C GLY A 2 -45.99 7.19 -12.66
N ASN A 3 -45.78 8.50 -12.76
CA ASN A 3 -44.45 9.08 -12.91
C ASN A 3 -43.67 8.88 -11.60
N ILE A 4 -42.73 7.94 -11.61
CA ILE A 4 -41.74 7.81 -10.54
C ILE A 4 -40.71 8.93 -10.79
N PRO A 5 -40.53 9.89 -9.86
CA PRO A 5 -39.51 10.91 -10.02
C PRO A 5 -38.15 10.21 -10.04
N LYS A 6 -37.38 10.45 -11.10
CA LYS A 6 -35.94 10.13 -11.11
C LYS A 6 -35.29 11.04 -10.09
N THR A 7 -35.15 10.56 -8.86
CA THR A 7 -34.26 11.15 -7.88
C THR A 7 -32.85 10.91 -8.40
N THR A 8 -32.35 11.86 -9.18
CA THR A 8 -30.93 11.98 -9.48
C THR A 8 -30.23 12.01 -8.13
N LEU A 9 -29.45 10.96 -7.82
CA LEU A 9 -28.48 10.97 -6.76
C LEU A 9 -27.43 12.03 -7.13
N GLU A 10 -27.75 13.31 -6.86
CA GLU A 10 -26.75 14.34 -6.74
C GLU A 10 -25.91 13.98 -5.52
N ILE A 11 -24.85 13.21 -5.77
CA ILE A 11 -23.76 13.06 -4.83
C ILE A 11 -23.22 14.48 -4.64
N LYS A 12 -23.59 15.12 -3.53
CA LYS A 12 -23.03 16.40 -3.12
C LYS A 12 -21.51 16.23 -3.01
N HIS A 13 -20.80 16.69 -4.04
CA HIS A 13 -19.34 16.71 -4.13
C HIS A 13 -18.67 17.62 -3.07
N GLU A 14 -19.45 18.26 -2.19
CA GLU A 14 -18.98 19.26 -1.22
C GLU A 14 -18.12 18.69 -0.08
N LEU A 15 -18.05 17.35 0.07
CA LEU A 15 -17.22 16.68 1.09
C LEU A 15 -16.54 15.41 0.57
N ALA A 16 -16.30 15.28 -0.73
CA ALA A 16 -15.45 14.21 -1.23
C ALA A 16 -14.04 14.44 -0.65
N ALA A 17 -13.64 13.64 0.34
CA ALA A 17 -12.29 13.66 0.87
C ALA A 17 -11.32 13.48 -0.30
N GLN A 18 -10.67 14.57 -0.70
CA GLN A 18 -9.70 14.53 -1.78
C GLN A 18 -8.53 13.67 -1.31
N ALA A 19 -8.14 12.69 -2.12
CA ALA A 19 -6.97 11.87 -1.84
C ALA A 19 -5.83 12.31 -2.74
N ILE A 20 -4.66 12.54 -2.17
CA ILE A 20 -3.46 13.00 -2.86
C ILE A 20 -2.39 11.91 -2.76
N GLU A 21 -2.04 11.35 -3.90
CA GLU A 21 -0.93 10.41 -4.02
C GLU A 21 0.41 11.15 -3.98
N CYS A 22 1.31 10.75 -3.10
CA CYS A 22 2.58 11.44 -2.88
C CYS A 22 3.73 10.91 -3.75
N GLY A 23 3.58 9.78 -4.43
CA GLY A 23 4.59 9.13 -5.29
C GLY A 23 5.86 8.63 -4.57
N THR A 24 6.32 9.31 -3.52
CA THR A 24 7.48 8.94 -2.70
C THR A 24 7.23 9.14 -1.21
N LEU A 25 7.99 8.44 -0.36
CA LEU A 25 7.93 8.62 1.09
C LEU A 25 8.40 10.01 1.53
N GLU A 26 9.41 10.55 0.84
CA GLU A 26 9.98 11.87 1.08
C GLU A 26 8.96 12.97 0.76
N THR A 27 8.21 12.84 -0.33
CA THR A 27 7.10 13.74 -0.63
C THR A 27 5.99 13.61 0.41
N PHE A 28 5.62 12.38 0.78
CA PHE A 28 4.59 12.11 1.79
C PHE A 28 4.89 12.80 3.13
N THR A 29 6.12 12.63 3.64
CA THR A 29 6.54 13.17 4.94
C THR A 29 6.53 14.70 5.00
N ARG A 30 6.69 15.40 3.86
CA ARG A 30 6.60 16.88 3.79
C ARG A 30 5.21 17.43 4.13
N PHE A 31 4.17 16.64 3.90
CA PHE A 31 2.79 17.03 4.17
C PHE A 31 2.35 16.80 5.62
N LEU A 32 3.12 16.03 6.39
CA LEU A 32 2.79 15.73 7.78
C LEU A 32 2.87 16.96 8.68
N ARG A 33 2.02 17.02 9.71
CA ARG A 33 1.95 18.13 10.69
C ARG A 33 1.64 17.59 12.09
N LEU A 34 2.56 16.80 12.65
CA LEU A 34 2.39 16.06 13.91
C LEU A 34 1.09 15.22 13.89
N THR A 35 0.84 14.60 12.75
CA THR A 35 -0.41 13.89 12.46
C THR A 35 -0.22 12.39 12.62
N PRO A 36 -1.23 11.65 13.10
CA PRO A 36 -1.23 10.20 13.02
C PRO A 36 -1.02 9.72 11.57
N VAL A 37 -0.13 8.75 11.42
CA VAL A 37 0.18 8.08 10.16
C VAL A 37 -0.26 6.63 10.28
N PHE A 38 -1.06 6.16 9.34
CA PHE A 38 -1.54 4.78 9.32
C PHE A 38 -0.71 3.96 8.34
N LEU A 39 -0.18 2.82 8.78
CA LEU A 39 0.50 1.82 7.96
C LEU A 39 -0.39 0.59 7.85
N MET A 40 -0.89 0.34 6.65
CA MET A 40 -1.86 -0.72 6.39
C MET A 40 -1.22 -1.78 5.49
N PRO A 41 -1.01 -3.02 5.98
CA PRO A 41 -0.67 -4.13 5.13
C PRO A 41 -1.89 -4.51 4.28
N LEU A 42 -1.70 -4.59 2.97
CA LEU A 42 -2.75 -4.88 1.99
C LEU A 42 -2.34 -6.03 1.10
N GLU A 43 -3.31 -6.87 0.78
CA GLU A 43 -3.16 -7.97 -0.15
C GLU A 43 -4.28 -7.93 -1.18
N ARG A 44 -3.93 -8.24 -2.43
CA ARG A 44 -4.92 -8.41 -3.49
C ARG A 44 -4.61 -9.66 -4.29
N ALA A 45 -5.66 -10.39 -4.64
CA ALA A 45 -5.62 -11.44 -5.65
C ALA A 45 -6.54 -11.05 -6.81
N ARG A 46 -6.02 -11.04 -8.04
CA ARG A 46 -6.81 -10.75 -9.24
C ARG A 46 -6.53 -11.78 -10.35
N PRO A 47 -7.55 -12.21 -11.12
CA PRO A 47 -7.32 -13.04 -12.29
C PRO A 47 -6.60 -12.24 -13.39
N LEU A 48 -5.68 -12.88 -14.09
CA LEU A 48 -4.96 -12.35 -15.24
C LEU A 48 -4.88 -13.44 -16.32
N GLY A 49 -5.90 -13.49 -17.19
CA GLY A 49 -6.05 -14.58 -18.16
C GLY A 49 -6.19 -15.93 -17.47
N ASN A 50 -5.31 -16.88 -17.79
CA ASN A 50 -5.28 -18.22 -17.19
C ASN A 50 -4.43 -18.30 -15.90
N GLN A 51 -4.02 -17.16 -15.36
CA GLN A 51 -3.21 -17.05 -14.15
C GLN A 51 -3.92 -16.20 -13.10
N TYR A 52 -3.46 -16.31 -11.86
CA TYR A 52 -3.77 -15.39 -10.78
C TYR A 52 -2.55 -14.56 -10.46
N GLN A 53 -2.75 -13.26 -10.29
CA GLN A 53 -1.76 -12.36 -9.72
C GLN A 53 -2.10 -12.13 -8.25
N ARG A 54 -1.11 -12.26 -7.37
CA ARG A 54 -1.17 -11.80 -5.98
C ARG A 54 -0.16 -10.70 -5.74
N GLU A 55 -0.57 -9.69 -5.01
CA GLU A 55 0.25 -8.54 -4.63
C GLU A 55 0.13 -8.30 -3.14
N TRP A 56 1.27 -8.00 -2.51
CA TRP A 56 1.37 -7.61 -1.10
C TRP A 56 1.99 -6.22 -1.08
N ALA A 57 1.35 -5.29 -0.37
CA ALA A 57 1.80 -3.91 -0.28
C ALA A 57 1.62 -3.35 1.13
N ILE A 58 2.29 -2.24 1.40
CA ILE A 58 2.04 -1.39 2.57
C ILE A 58 1.52 -0.05 2.07
N HIS A 59 0.30 0.30 2.46
CA HIS A 59 -0.30 1.60 2.17
C HIS A 59 -0.15 2.52 3.38
N VAL A 60 0.40 3.70 3.14
CA VAL A 60 0.66 4.71 4.16
C VAL A 60 -0.30 5.86 3.94
N THR A 61 -1.04 6.27 4.97
CA THR A 61 -1.94 7.44 4.89
C THR A 61 -1.77 8.39 6.05
N ALA A 62 -2.01 9.67 5.78
CA ALA A 62 -2.13 10.69 6.81
C ALA A 62 -3.15 11.75 6.38
N ARG A 63 -3.81 12.36 7.37
CA ARG A 63 -4.73 13.47 7.14
C ARG A 63 -4.36 14.66 8.02
N PRO A 64 -3.45 15.55 7.56
CA PRO A 64 -2.89 16.62 8.38
C PRO A 64 -3.90 17.61 8.93
N TYR A 65 -5.04 17.77 8.24
CA TYR A 65 -6.10 18.69 8.62
C TYR A 65 -7.46 17.98 8.64
N PRO A 66 -8.33 18.20 9.64
CA PRO A 66 -9.64 17.53 9.73
C PRO A 66 -10.56 17.72 8.53
N ASN A 67 -10.41 18.80 7.78
CA ASN A 67 -11.16 19.10 6.54
C ASN A 67 -10.27 19.07 5.29
N GLY A 68 -9.01 18.64 5.43
CA GLY A 68 -8.06 18.56 4.33
C GLY A 68 -8.09 17.23 3.60
N PRO A 69 -7.27 17.10 2.54
CA PRO A 69 -7.11 15.86 1.80
C PRO A 69 -6.41 14.78 2.64
N VAL A 70 -6.62 13.52 2.25
CA VAL A 70 -5.84 12.38 2.71
C VAL A 70 -4.63 12.27 1.79
N TYR A 71 -3.43 12.35 2.35
CA TYR A 71 -2.20 12.07 1.63
C TYR A 71 -1.89 10.59 1.75
N TYR A 72 -1.41 9.97 0.67
CA TYR A 72 -1.09 8.55 0.68
C TYR A 72 0.09 8.16 -0.21
N ALA A 73 0.65 6.99 0.08
CA ALA A 73 1.69 6.33 -0.72
C ALA A 73 1.55 4.81 -0.56
N THR A 74 1.70 4.05 -1.64
CA THR A 74 1.63 2.58 -1.59
C THR A 74 2.94 1.95 -2.04
N PHE A 75 3.55 1.15 -1.17
CA PHE A 75 4.82 0.49 -1.44
C PHE A 75 4.56 -0.99 -1.69
N LEU A 76 4.94 -1.49 -2.87
CA LEU A 76 4.84 -2.91 -3.18
C LEU A 76 5.91 -3.68 -2.39
N ALA A 77 5.49 -4.67 -1.59
CA ALA A 77 6.38 -5.55 -0.87
C ALA A 77 6.76 -6.78 -1.71
N ALA A 78 5.77 -7.36 -2.39
CA ALA A 78 5.93 -8.61 -3.12
C ALA A 78 4.86 -8.74 -4.22
N GLN A 79 5.19 -9.47 -5.28
CA GLN A 79 4.24 -9.83 -6.35
C GLN A 79 4.51 -11.27 -6.78
N ALA A 80 3.44 -12.06 -6.91
CA ALA A 80 3.51 -13.44 -7.36
C ALA A 80 2.45 -13.75 -8.43
N PHE A 81 2.77 -14.69 -9.32
CA PHE A 81 1.85 -15.25 -10.31
C PHE A 81 1.68 -16.74 -10.08
N GLY A 82 0.44 -17.23 -10.15
CA GLY A 82 0.08 -18.64 -9.97
C GLY A 82 -0.83 -19.14 -11.07
N GLY A 83 -0.75 -20.44 -11.38
CA GLY A 83 -1.72 -21.09 -12.26
C GLY A 83 -2.94 -21.63 -11.49
N LEU A 84 -3.91 -22.16 -12.22
CA LEU A 84 -5.07 -22.88 -11.63
C LEU A 84 -4.69 -24.21 -10.92
N GLY A 85 -3.42 -24.63 -11.00
CA GLY A 85 -2.92 -25.95 -10.57
C GLY A 85 -2.50 -26.08 -9.09
N GLY A 86 -2.96 -25.21 -8.20
CA GLY A 86 -2.68 -25.28 -6.75
C GLY A 86 -1.35 -24.62 -6.32
N GLU A 87 -1.04 -24.71 -5.02
CA GLU A 87 0.05 -23.97 -4.34
C GLU A 87 1.46 -24.17 -4.94
N ARG A 88 1.71 -25.26 -5.68
CA ARG A 88 2.98 -25.52 -6.36
C ARG A 88 3.19 -24.70 -7.63
N SER A 89 2.20 -23.90 -8.03
CA SER A 89 2.24 -23.12 -9.27
C SER A 89 2.61 -21.65 -9.09
N TRP A 90 2.88 -21.21 -7.85
CA TRP A 90 3.22 -19.81 -7.58
C TRP A 90 4.70 -19.51 -7.89
N SER A 91 4.90 -18.37 -8.54
CA SER A 91 6.20 -17.76 -8.81
C SER A 91 6.17 -16.35 -8.25
N LEU A 92 7.00 -16.08 -7.24
CA LEU A 92 7.37 -14.73 -6.87
C LEU A 92 8.14 -14.12 -8.04
N VAL A 93 7.77 -12.90 -8.43
CA VAL A 93 8.40 -12.15 -9.53
C VAL A 93 8.98 -10.81 -9.09
N PHE A 94 8.59 -10.35 -7.90
CA PHE A 94 9.11 -9.17 -7.23
C PHE A 94 9.13 -9.41 -5.72
N PRO A 95 10.15 -8.93 -5.00
CA PRO A 95 11.37 -8.28 -5.50
C PRO A 95 12.36 -9.30 -6.08
N ASP A 96 12.23 -10.57 -5.69
CA ASP A 96 13.03 -11.69 -6.17
C ASP A 96 12.22 -12.66 -7.03
N ARG A 97 12.95 -13.40 -7.87
CA ARG A 97 12.38 -14.49 -8.67
C ARG A 97 12.55 -15.81 -7.96
N LEU A 98 11.49 -16.28 -7.33
CA LEU A 98 11.43 -17.57 -6.65
C LEU A 98 10.22 -18.36 -7.15
N LYS A 99 10.39 -19.66 -7.39
CA LYS A 99 9.31 -20.56 -7.81
C LYS A 99 9.07 -21.63 -6.77
N GLY A 100 7.80 -22.02 -6.63
CA GLY A 100 7.41 -23.16 -5.81
C GLY A 100 6.71 -22.75 -4.52
N THR A 101 6.69 -23.69 -3.57
CA THR A 101 5.87 -23.60 -2.35
C THR A 101 6.30 -22.49 -1.40
N GLU A 102 7.53 -22.01 -1.53
CA GLU A 102 8.08 -20.93 -0.69
C GLU A 102 7.70 -19.53 -1.17
N ALA A 103 7.13 -19.38 -2.38
CA ALA A 103 6.83 -18.08 -2.96
C ALA A 103 5.82 -17.25 -2.14
N LEU A 104 4.74 -17.88 -1.65
CA LEU A 104 3.72 -17.18 -0.85
C LEU A 104 4.20 -16.89 0.59
N PRO A 105 4.78 -17.84 1.33
CA PRO A 105 5.36 -17.54 2.65
C PRO A 105 6.40 -16.42 2.60
N LEU A 106 7.28 -16.42 1.60
CA LEU A 106 8.26 -15.36 1.42
C LEU A 106 7.60 -14.01 1.12
N ALA A 107 6.53 -13.98 0.32
CA ALA A 107 5.80 -12.75 0.05
C ALA A 107 5.21 -12.10 1.31
N HIS A 108 4.65 -12.89 2.22
CA HIS A 108 4.18 -12.40 3.52
C HIS A 108 5.33 -11.88 4.39
N GLN A 109 6.44 -12.62 4.46
CA GLN A 109 7.63 -12.17 5.20
C GLN A 109 8.13 -10.82 4.68
N LEU A 110 8.21 -10.66 3.35
CA LEU A 110 8.64 -9.41 2.73
C LEU A 110 7.70 -8.24 3.03
N GLN A 111 6.40 -8.50 3.17
CA GLN A 111 5.42 -7.48 3.61
C GLN A 111 5.68 -7.04 5.06
N GLU A 112 5.92 -7.98 5.96
CA GLU A 112 6.25 -7.69 7.37
C GLU A 112 7.57 -6.90 7.49
N GLU A 113 8.59 -7.29 6.71
CA GLU A 113 9.88 -6.58 6.66
C GLU A 113 9.72 -5.15 6.14
N LEU A 114 8.97 -4.96 5.04
CA LEU A 114 8.71 -3.63 4.49
C LEU A 114 7.91 -2.76 5.47
N GLN A 115 6.89 -3.31 6.13
CA GLN A 115 6.12 -2.60 7.16
C GLN A 115 7.03 -2.14 8.30
N THR A 116 7.92 -3.02 8.75
CA THR A 116 8.89 -2.71 9.82
C THR A 116 9.82 -1.58 9.40
N CYS A 117 10.36 -1.62 8.18
CA CYS A 117 11.22 -0.56 7.66
C CYS A 117 10.48 0.77 7.54
N LEU A 118 9.28 0.78 6.96
CA LEU A 118 8.45 2.00 6.84
C LEU A 118 8.13 2.59 8.22
N ARG A 119 7.76 1.75 9.19
CA ARG A 119 7.51 2.19 10.56
C ARG A 119 8.73 2.89 11.15
N GLN A 120 9.92 2.29 11.04
CA GLN A 120 11.15 2.89 11.56
C GLN A 120 11.49 4.24 10.90
N VAL A 121 11.24 4.41 9.60
CA VAL A 121 11.44 5.71 8.93
C VAL A 121 10.45 6.74 9.45
N LEU A 122 9.17 6.37 9.57
CA LEU A 122 8.10 7.28 9.98
C LEU A 122 8.19 7.66 11.46
N GLU A 123 8.58 6.75 12.34
CA GLU A 123 8.84 7.02 13.77
C GLU A 123 9.99 8.02 13.97
N ARG A 124 10.92 8.08 13.02
CA ARG A 124 12.03 9.05 13.03
C ARG A 124 11.68 10.36 12.32
N ALA A 125 10.54 10.44 11.62
CA ALA A 125 10.14 11.63 10.89
C ALA A 125 9.63 12.70 11.87
N PRO A 126 10.23 13.91 11.94
CA PRO A 126 9.87 14.92 12.95
C PRO A 126 8.41 15.37 12.95
N LEU A 127 7.71 15.19 11.82
CA LEU A 127 6.34 15.64 11.62
C LEU A 127 5.31 14.49 11.67
N ALA A 128 5.74 13.25 11.85
CA ALA A 128 4.82 12.15 12.16
C ALA A 128 4.46 12.24 13.66
N GLY A 129 3.16 12.29 13.97
CA GLY A 129 2.71 12.35 15.36
C GLY A 129 2.76 10.99 16.04
N GLU A 130 2.01 10.03 15.50
CA GLU A 130 1.96 8.64 15.93
C GLU A 130 1.96 7.74 14.70
N VAL A 131 2.59 6.57 14.78
CA VAL A 131 2.53 5.55 13.72
C VAL A 131 1.59 4.44 14.16
N ILE A 132 0.43 4.34 13.51
CA ILE A 132 -0.63 3.38 13.82
C ILE A 132 -0.55 2.24 12.81
N CYS A 133 -0.52 0.99 13.28
CA CYS A 133 -0.49 -0.22 12.44
C CYS A 133 -1.78 -1.03 12.63
N PRO A 134 -2.88 -0.60 12.01
CA PRO A 134 -4.18 -1.15 12.32
C PRO A 134 -4.51 -2.39 11.46
N ALA A 135 -5.30 -3.32 12.01
CA ALA A 135 -5.42 -4.67 11.46
C ALA A 135 -6.31 -4.82 10.21
N ARG A 136 -7.26 -3.90 9.95
CA ARG A 136 -8.24 -4.03 8.84
C ARG A 136 -8.76 -2.68 8.34
N TYR A 137 -8.65 -2.44 7.03
CA TYR A 137 -9.27 -1.30 6.33
C TYR A 137 -9.88 -1.76 5.01
N ARG A 138 -10.93 -1.05 4.58
CA ARG A 138 -11.39 -1.10 3.19
C ARG A 138 -11.01 0.22 2.54
N LEU A 139 -10.14 0.16 1.55
CA LEU A 139 -9.74 1.30 0.75
C LEU A 139 -10.19 1.07 -0.69
N PRO A 140 -10.52 2.14 -1.44
CA PRO A 140 -10.78 2.03 -2.87
C PRO A 140 -9.53 1.52 -3.59
N ASP A 141 -9.71 0.61 -4.55
CA ASP A 141 -8.62 -0.03 -5.29
C ASP A 141 -7.75 1.02 -6.02
N GLU A 142 -8.37 2.11 -6.47
CA GLU A 142 -7.72 3.25 -7.13
C GLU A 142 -6.75 4.03 -6.24
N TRP A 143 -6.88 3.96 -4.91
CA TRP A 143 -5.92 4.58 -3.98
C TRP A 143 -4.74 3.67 -3.69
N VAL A 144 -4.94 2.36 -3.82
CA VAL A 144 -3.93 1.39 -3.41
C VAL A 144 -3.05 1.02 -4.61
N TRP A 145 -3.66 0.73 -5.75
CA TRP A 145 -3.00 0.03 -6.85
C TRP A 145 -2.85 0.85 -8.13
N SER A 146 -2.89 2.20 -8.03
CA SER A 146 -2.67 3.14 -9.14
C SER A 146 -1.21 3.19 -9.56
N VAL A 147 -0.32 3.47 -8.61
CA VAL A 147 1.11 3.73 -8.81
C VAL A 147 1.88 3.20 -7.60
N GLN A 148 3.04 2.61 -7.89
CA GLN A 148 3.95 2.13 -6.85
C GLN A 148 4.84 3.28 -6.38
N SER A 149 4.82 3.55 -5.08
CA SER A 149 5.69 4.53 -4.44
C SER A 149 7.09 3.99 -4.21
N THR A 150 8.06 4.90 -4.22
CA THR A 150 9.46 4.61 -3.93
C THR A 150 9.94 5.38 -2.70
N ALA A 151 11.00 4.91 -2.05
CA ALA A 151 11.69 5.67 -1.01
C ALA A 151 13.19 5.41 -1.12
N ALA A 152 14.02 6.46 -1.10
CA ALA A 152 15.47 6.29 -1.16
C ALA A 152 16.00 5.60 0.10
N SER A 153 15.30 5.75 1.22
CA SER A 153 15.62 5.11 2.49
C SER A 153 15.26 3.62 2.54
N LEU A 154 14.52 3.07 1.57
CA LEU A 154 14.08 1.67 1.57
C LEU A 154 14.76 0.92 0.42
N VAL A 155 15.55 -0.08 0.75
CA VAL A 155 16.28 -0.87 -0.25
C VAL A 155 16.03 -2.36 -0.03
N TYR A 156 15.89 -3.09 -1.13
CA TYR A 156 15.91 -4.54 -1.11
C TYR A 156 17.33 -5.02 -1.40
N ARG A 157 17.96 -5.72 -0.44
CA ARG A 157 19.32 -6.25 -0.57
C ARG A 157 19.46 -7.58 0.16
N GLU A 158 20.17 -8.52 -0.47
CA GLU A 158 20.49 -9.84 0.12
C GLU A 158 19.24 -10.62 0.57
N GLY A 159 18.14 -10.49 -0.16
CA GLY A 159 16.89 -11.19 0.16
C GLY A 159 15.96 -10.44 1.13
N HIS A 160 16.34 -9.26 1.63
CA HIS A 160 15.59 -8.56 2.69
C HIS A 160 15.32 -7.09 2.38
N TRP A 161 14.16 -6.59 2.85
CA TRP A 161 13.93 -5.15 2.93
C TRP A 161 14.72 -4.55 4.08
N ARG A 162 15.47 -3.47 3.82
CA ARG A 162 16.31 -2.79 4.80
C ARG A 162 16.24 -1.28 4.64
N LEU A 163 16.58 -0.57 5.72
CA LEU A 163 16.88 0.85 5.63
C LEU A 163 18.22 1.05 4.93
N ALA A 164 18.29 1.99 4.00
CA ALA A 164 19.56 2.43 3.44
C ALA A 164 20.43 2.98 4.59
N ALA A 165 21.72 2.60 4.60
CA ALA A 165 22.68 3.27 5.47
C ALA A 165 22.69 4.76 5.08
N LEU A 166 22.48 5.65 6.07
CA LEU A 166 22.71 7.07 5.85
C LEU A 166 24.19 7.24 5.50
N PRO A 167 24.52 7.99 4.43
CA PRO A 167 25.91 8.36 4.15
C PRO A 167 26.50 9.19 5.29
#